data_AF-A0A9D8MRE4-F1
#
_entry.id   AF-A0A9D8MRE4-F1
#
_cell.length_a   1.000
_cell.length_b   1.000
_cell.length_c   1.000
_cell.angle_alpha   90.00
_cell.angle_beta   90.00
_cell.angle_gamma   90.00
#
_symmetry.space_group_name_H-M   'P 1'
#
loop_
_entity.id
_entity.type
_entity.pdbx_description
1 polymer ?
#
loop_
_entity_poly.entity_id
_entity_poly.type
_entity_poly.pdbx_seq_one_letter_code
_entity_poly.pdbx_strand_id
1 'polypeptide(L)'
;MAEKMANDLLPFWKEQYQKGRIALDKKNYDYAIMLFTQLLDKEPGCVECRQALRITQFRKSEEGGSKGFFKKAFSMSGGLTHLSKAKMLMKSNPGEAMSALEKVLNDDPNNVSAHHLMAETALSVDYVKTALISLELLFNKLGQRDMATARKLADTYAKVGQPGKAEEIYAQLVRENPGDLELMQALKDVSASRTMKEGGYETAVETNDFRAALKDREESDRLEKENRLVQTAASSAGIIADLEAKVQAEPNNMRWWRALADQYSHAKDYDKALNAYETLEKLFPGTDPQLAMRIINIKLKKVDEQLKQLDANNPAHAEQIAALKKERAEIELSEMERLSEANPTDMVVLFDLGSLYFKNGKISKAIQAFQKTQTYPGKKVPSLCYLGQCFAKRKMYDLAVRAYTNALAEKNSMDDEKKELIYLLGLTYEMMGKKEDAINQFKLIYEVDIGYKDVAEHVDAYYDENE
;
A
#
# COMPACT_ATOMS: atom_id res chain seq x y z
N MET A 1 20.29 -19.30 25.60
CA MET A 1 19.10 -19.97 26.20
C MET A 1 18.00 -19.91 25.15
N ALA A 2 17.13 -20.89 25.06
CA ALA A 2 15.99 -20.79 24.14
C ALA A 2 14.91 -19.89 24.75
N GLU A 3 14.20 -19.13 23.90
CA GLU A 3 12.99 -18.44 24.32
C GLU A 3 11.92 -19.44 24.75
N LYS A 4 11.21 -19.12 25.83
CA LYS A 4 10.21 -20.01 26.45
C LYS A 4 8.80 -19.47 26.24
N MET A 5 7.86 -20.37 26.01
CA MET A 5 6.43 -20.08 26.08
C MET A 5 5.96 -20.23 27.53
N ALA A 6 4.78 -19.73 27.90
CA ALA A 6 4.31 -19.83 29.28
C ALA A 6 4.11 -21.30 29.73
N ASN A 7 3.92 -22.22 28.78
CA ASN A 7 3.83 -23.65 29.07
C ASN A 7 5.16 -24.29 29.46
N ASP A 8 6.29 -23.68 29.08
CA ASP A 8 7.64 -24.17 29.37
C ASP A 8 8.18 -23.64 30.70
N LEU A 9 7.38 -22.85 31.42
CA LEU A 9 7.73 -22.31 32.73
C LEU A 9 7.56 -23.35 33.84
N LEU A 10 8.38 -23.20 34.89
CA LEU A 10 8.18 -23.96 36.13
C LEU A 10 6.79 -23.66 36.72
N PRO A 11 6.17 -24.62 37.44
CA PRO A 11 4.79 -24.51 37.93
C PRO A 11 4.49 -23.21 38.69
N PHE A 12 5.42 -22.77 39.54
CA PHE A 12 5.32 -21.52 40.29
C PHE A 12 5.21 -20.30 39.36
N TRP A 13 6.09 -20.20 38.35
CA TRP A 13 6.09 -19.08 37.40
C TRP A 13 4.91 -19.13 36.44
N LYS A 14 4.44 -20.34 36.09
CA LYS A 14 3.20 -20.51 35.32
C LYS A 14 1.99 -19.99 36.10
N GLU A 15 1.88 -20.30 37.38
CA GLU A 15 0.82 -19.77 38.26
C GLU A 15 0.91 -18.24 38.39
N GLN A 16 2.11 -17.70 38.57
CA GLN A 16 2.34 -16.26 38.64
C GLN A 16 1.97 -15.54 37.34
N TYR A 17 2.28 -16.12 36.18
CA TYR A 17 1.85 -15.61 34.88
C TYR A 17 0.32 -15.57 34.77
N GLN A 18 -0.38 -16.64 35.17
CA GLN A 18 -1.85 -16.68 35.15
C GLN A 18 -2.47 -15.64 36.10
N LYS A 19 -1.91 -15.48 37.30
CA LYS A 19 -2.31 -14.42 38.23
C LYS A 19 -2.14 -13.02 37.62
N GLY A 20 -1.03 -12.77 36.92
CA GLY A 20 -0.79 -11.54 36.19
C GLY A 20 -1.82 -11.30 35.08
N ARG A 21 -2.17 -12.34 34.31
CA ARG A 21 -3.23 -12.28 33.28
C ARG A 21 -4.60 -11.93 33.87
N ILE A 22 -4.98 -12.58 34.96
CA ILE A 22 -6.24 -12.28 35.67
C ILE A 22 -6.23 -10.84 36.20
N ALA A 23 -5.11 -10.36 36.73
CA ALA A 23 -4.97 -8.97 37.20
C ALA A 23 -5.11 -7.96 36.05
N LEU A 24 -4.52 -8.25 34.89
CA LEU A 24 -4.69 -7.45 33.66
C LEU A 24 -6.15 -7.41 33.21
N ASP A 25 -6.85 -8.55 33.19
CA ASP A 25 -8.26 -8.61 32.77
C ASP A 25 -9.17 -7.84 33.74
N LYS A 26 -8.82 -7.81 35.03
CA LYS A 26 -9.47 -6.99 36.06
C LYS A 26 -9.01 -5.53 36.07
N LYS A 27 -8.22 -5.09 35.08
CA LYS A 27 -7.65 -3.74 34.97
C LYS A 27 -6.79 -3.30 36.16
N ASN A 28 -6.29 -4.24 36.97
CA ASN A 28 -5.35 -3.95 38.05
C ASN A 28 -3.92 -3.90 37.50
N TYR A 29 -3.62 -2.83 36.76
CA TYR A 29 -2.40 -2.74 35.95
C TYR A 29 -1.11 -2.71 36.77
N ASP A 30 -1.09 -2.01 37.91
CA ASP A 30 0.10 -1.95 38.77
C ASP A 30 0.48 -3.34 39.30
N TYR A 31 -0.53 -4.10 39.75
CA TYR A 31 -0.32 -5.45 40.24
C TYR A 31 0.09 -6.42 39.12
N ALA A 32 -0.54 -6.31 37.94
CA ALA A 32 -0.16 -7.10 36.77
C ALA A 32 1.29 -6.81 36.32
N ILE A 33 1.69 -5.55 36.24
CA ILE A 33 3.07 -5.14 35.90
C ILE A 33 4.07 -5.72 36.90
N MET A 34 3.77 -5.63 38.19
CA MET A 34 4.64 -6.19 39.24
C MET A 34 4.83 -7.70 39.06
N LEU A 35 3.75 -8.46 38.84
CA LEU A 35 3.81 -9.91 38.68
C LEU A 35 4.58 -10.33 37.42
N PHE A 36 4.36 -9.66 36.29
CA PHE A 36 5.08 -9.94 35.05
C PHE A 36 6.55 -9.54 35.11
N THR A 37 6.89 -8.41 35.74
CA THR A 37 8.29 -7.97 35.90
C THR A 37 9.07 -8.95 36.78
N GLN A 38 8.50 -9.39 37.90
CA GLN A 38 9.13 -10.39 38.77
C GLN A 38 9.37 -11.72 38.05
N LEU A 39 8.46 -12.12 37.16
CA LEU A 39 8.63 -13.31 36.34
C LEU A 39 9.80 -13.12 35.36
N LEU A 40 9.81 -12.01 34.61
CA LEU A 40 10.86 -11.72 33.62
C LEU A 40 12.25 -11.52 34.24
N ASP A 41 12.34 -11.11 35.51
CA ASP A 41 13.61 -11.07 36.26
C ASP A 41 14.24 -12.46 36.43
N LYS A 42 13.41 -13.52 36.43
CA LYS A 42 13.85 -14.91 36.60
C LYS A 42 13.88 -15.67 35.28
N GLU A 43 12.94 -15.38 34.40
CA GLU A 43 12.79 -16.02 33.09
C GLU A 43 12.77 -14.94 31.99
N PRO A 44 13.91 -14.30 31.70
CA PRO A 44 13.99 -13.20 30.73
C PRO A 44 13.67 -13.63 29.31
N GLY A 45 13.67 -14.93 28.99
CA GLY A 45 13.29 -15.47 27.69
C GLY A 45 11.78 -15.75 27.53
N CYS A 46 10.93 -15.41 28.51
CA CYS A 46 9.49 -15.68 28.43
C CYS A 46 8.76 -14.68 27.52
N VAL A 47 8.51 -15.07 26.27
CA VAL A 47 7.95 -14.20 25.23
C VAL A 47 6.52 -13.78 25.55
N GLU A 48 5.68 -14.72 25.93
CA GLU A 48 4.26 -14.46 26.23
C GLU A 48 4.09 -13.54 27.44
N CYS A 49 4.93 -13.71 28.47
CA CYS A 49 4.94 -12.81 29.61
C CYS A 49 5.33 -11.38 29.20
N ARG A 50 6.32 -11.22 28.33
CA ARG A 50 6.74 -9.91 27.83
C ARG A 50 5.67 -9.25 26.95
N GLN A 51 4.97 -10.01 26.11
CA GLN A 51 3.82 -9.51 25.35
C GLN A 51 2.69 -9.06 26.28
N ALA A 52 2.35 -9.86 27.29
CA ALA A 52 1.34 -9.51 28.29
C ALA A 52 1.73 -8.25 29.08
N LEU A 53 3.00 -8.13 29.47
CA LEU A 53 3.53 -6.93 30.12
C LEU A 53 3.40 -5.70 29.23
N ARG A 54 3.77 -5.80 27.95
CA ARG A 54 3.66 -4.70 26.98
C ARG A 54 2.22 -4.20 26.84
N ILE A 55 1.27 -5.12 26.68
CA ILE A 55 -0.16 -4.79 26.64
C ILE A 55 -0.60 -4.07 27.92
N THR A 56 -0.15 -4.56 29.08
CA THR A 56 -0.48 -3.97 30.39
C THR A 56 0.06 -2.56 30.53
N GLN A 57 1.32 -2.33 30.14
CA GLN A 57 2.00 -1.03 30.14
C GLN A 57 1.25 0.00 29.28
N PHE A 58 0.88 -0.36 28.04
CA PHE A 58 0.13 0.52 27.15
C PHE A 58 -1.27 0.84 27.67
N ARG A 59 -2.06 -0.17 28.08
CA ARG A 59 -3.41 0.05 28.64
C ARG A 59 -3.40 0.96 29.86
N LYS A 60 -2.41 0.77 30.75
CA LYS A 60 -2.20 1.66 31.91
C LYS A 60 -1.91 3.10 31.49
N SER A 61 -1.07 3.30 30.47
CA SER A 61 -0.73 4.62 29.95
C SER A 61 -1.92 5.31 29.27
N GLU A 62 -2.77 4.57 28.57
CA GLU A 62 -3.95 5.09 27.87
C GLU A 62 -5.10 5.43 28.83
N GLU A 63 -5.43 4.53 29.77
CA GLU A 63 -6.52 4.75 30.74
C GLU A 63 -6.13 5.71 31.88
N GLY A 64 -4.84 5.93 32.10
CA GLY A 64 -4.32 6.82 33.16
C GLY A 64 -4.54 8.32 32.94
N GLY A 65 -4.99 8.73 31.74
CA GLY A 65 -5.28 10.12 31.38
C GLY A 65 -4.04 11.03 31.37
N SER A 66 -4.10 12.12 30.58
CA SER A 66 -3.03 13.10 30.40
C SER A 66 -2.71 13.94 31.65
N LYS A 67 -2.27 13.33 32.76
CA LYS A 67 -1.58 14.03 33.88
C LYS A 67 -0.12 14.33 33.48
N GLY A 68 0.03 14.86 32.27
CA GLY A 68 1.16 14.69 31.35
C GLY A 68 2.31 15.69 31.45
N PHE A 69 2.52 16.36 32.57
CA PHE A 69 3.66 17.29 32.70
C PHE A 69 4.49 17.08 33.97
N PHE A 70 3.87 16.94 35.15
CA PHE A 70 4.61 16.81 36.42
C PHE A 70 5.24 15.44 36.67
N LYS A 71 4.68 14.34 36.15
CA LYS A 71 5.25 12.98 36.33
C LYS A 71 6.45 12.71 35.39
N LYS A 72 6.44 13.30 34.19
CA LYS A 72 7.53 13.21 33.18
C LYS A 72 8.86 13.80 33.69
N ALA A 73 8.79 14.89 34.46
CA ALA A 73 9.99 15.56 34.98
C ALA A 73 10.70 14.74 36.07
N PHE A 74 9.95 13.99 36.91
CA PHE A 74 10.51 13.16 37.98
C PHE A 74 10.95 11.77 37.50
N SER A 75 10.33 11.23 36.42
CA SER A 75 10.73 9.94 35.82
C SER A 75 11.95 10.03 34.90
N MET A 76 12.33 11.22 34.43
CA MET A 76 13.50 11.45 33.58
C MET A 76 14.83 11.07 34.26
N SER A 77 14.98 11.27 35.57
CA SER A 77 16.22 10.95 36.30
C SER A 77 16.40 9.44 36.53
N GLY A 78 15.31 8.72 36.85
CA GLY A 78 15.32 7.26 36.99
C GLY A 78 15.48 6.52 35.65
N GLY A 79 14.79 6.99 34.59
CA GLY A 79 14.88 6.42 33.25
C GLY A 79 16.28 6.50 32.65
N LEU A 80 16.97 7.64 32.78
CA LEU A 80 18.36 7.79 32.31
C LEU A 80 19.35 6.88 33.05
N THR A 81 19.10 6.63 34.34
CA THR A 81 19.92 5.73 35.16
C THR A 81 19.74 4.27 34.73
N HIS A 82 18.51 3.87 34.44
CA HIS A 82 18.20 2.52 33.96
C HIS A 82 18.66 2.27 32.52
N LEU A 83 18.56 3.24 31.61
CA LEU A 83 19.12 3.14 30.26
C LEU A 83 20.65 2.98 30.29
N SER A 84 21.33 3.76 31.14
CA SER A 84 22.78 3.66 31.32
C SER A 84 23.19 2.32 31.90
N LYS A 85 22.45 1.84 32.92
CA LYS A 85 22.64 0.51 33.52
C LYS A 85 22.44 -0.60 32.48
N ALA A 86 21.38 -0.54 31.67
CA ALA A 86 21.11 -1.50 30.62
C ALA A 86 22.25 -1.55 29.58
N LYS A 87 22.72 -0.38 29.13
CA LYS A 87 23.83 -0.29 28.17
C LYS A 87 25.14 -0.86 28.71
N MET A 88 25.42 -0.71 30.00
CA MET A 88 26.58 -1.32 30.65
C MET A 88 26.46 -2.84 30.76
N LEU A 89 25.25 -3.35 31.04
CA LEU A 89 25.00 -4.76 31.31
C LEU A 89 24.67 -5.59 30.06
N MET A 90 24.33 -4.97 28.93
CA MET A 90 23.82 -5.69 27.75
C MET A 90 24.76 -6.81 27.23
N LYS A 91 26.06 -6.69 27.47
CA LYS A 91 27.06 -7.71 27.11
C LYS A 91 27.37 -8.70 28.25
N SER A 92 27.42 -8.22 29.50
CA SER A 92 27.85 -9.01 30.66
C SER A 92 26.71 -9.72 31.38
N ASN A 93 25.54 -9.08 31.46
CA ASN A 93 24.32 -9.61 32.06
C ASN A 93 23.08 -9.15 31.28
N PRO A 94 22.78 -9.77 30.13
CA PRO A 94 21.69 -9.36 29.24
C PRO A 94 20.30 -9.49 29.89
N GLY A 95 20.09 -10.45 30.81
CA GLY A 95 18.83 -10.58 31.55
C GLY A 95 18.58 -9.39 32.47
N GLU A 96 19.60 -8.96 33.22
CA GLU A 96 19.50 -7.77 34.08
C GLU A 96 19.41 -6.47 33.26
N ALA A 97 20.04 -6.42 32.10
CA ALA A 97 19.86 -5.32 31.15
C ALA A 97 18.41 -5.22 30.68
N MET A 98 17.78 -6.33 30.27
CA MET A 98 16.36 -6.34 29.90
C MET A 98 15.47 -5.94 31.07
N SER A 99 15.73 -6.41 32.29
CA SER A 99 15.00 -5.98 33.49
C SER A 99 15.10 -4.47 33.75
N ALA A 100 16.29 -3.89 33.60
CA ALA A 100 16.48 -2.44 33.70
C ALA A 100 15.68 -1.68 32.62
N LEU A 101 15.62 -2.21 31.39
CA LEU A 101 14.81 -1.62 30.31
C LEU A 101 13.31 -1.72 30.59
N GLU A 102 12.82 -2.83 31.16
CA GLU A 102 11.41 -2.95 31.54
C GLU A 102 11.01 -1.91 32.59
N LYS A 103 11.92 -1.50 33.49
CA LYS A 103 11.66 -0.39 34.43
C LYS A 103 11.42 0.93 33.71
N VAL A 104 12.18 1.22 32.65
CA VAL A 104 11.96 2.41 31.81
C VAL A 104 10.60 2.33 31.12
N LEU A 105 10.26 1.15 30.60
CA LEU A 105 9.05 0.92 29.81
C LEU A 105 7.77 0.80 30.66
N ASN A 106 7.92 0.51 31.95
CA ASN A 106 6.83 0.61 32.93
C ASN A 106 6.36 2.05 33.15
N ASP A 107 7.26 3.03 32.98
CA ASP A 107 6.95 4.46 33.12
C ASP A 107 6.60 5.11 31.77
N ASP A 108 7.36 4.79 30.72
CA ASP A 108 7.12 5.26 29.35
C ASP A 108 7.15 4.08 28.36
N PRO A 109 5.99 3.48 28.07
CA PRO A 109 5.89 2.34 27.15
C PRO A 109 6.30 2.69 25.71
N ASN A 110 6.38 3.98 25.37
CA ASN A 110 6.72 4.49 24.04
C ASN A 110 8.20 4.92 23.93
N ASN A 111 9.03 4.64 24.95
CA ASN A 111 10.41 5.12 24.98
C ASN A 111 11.26 4.48 23.86
N VAL A 112 11.67 5.28 22.88
CA VAL A 112 12.39 4.84 21.68
C VAL A 112 13.75 4.23 22.04
N SER A 113 14.54 4.89 22.88
CA SER A 113 15.87 4.42 23.28
C SER A 113 15.81 3.09 24.03
N ALA A 114 14.79 2.90 24.89
CA ALA A 114 14.61 1.65 25.61
C ALA A 114 14.26 0.49 24.66
N HIS A 115 13.42 0.73 23.65
CA HIS A 115 13.10 -0.29 22.65
C HIS A 115 14.28 -0.66 21.75
N HIS A 116 15.11 0.31 21.34
CA HIS A 116 16.33 0.00 20.59
C HIS A 116 17.28 -0.89 21.39
N LEU A 117 17.57 -0.50 22.64
CA LEU A 117 18.44 -1.28 23.52
C LEU A 117 17.83 -2.65 23.85
N MET A 118 16.50 -2.76 23.97
CA MET A 118 15.82 -4.03 24.19
C MET A 118 16.00 -4.96 23.00
N ALA A 119 15.77 -4.47 21.78
CA ALA A 119 15.98 -5.25 20.57
C ALA A 119 17.43 -5.71 20.43
N GLU A 120 18.40 -4.82 20.65
CA GLU A 120 19.83 -5.16 20.55
C GLU A 120 20.29 -6.16 21.62
N THR A 121 19.83 -5.98 22.86
CA THR A 121 20.15 -6.90 23.97
C THR A 121 19.49 -8.26 23.75
N ALA A 122 18.28 -8.30 23.22
CA ALA A 122 17.59 -9.55 22.93
C ALA A 122 18.25 -10.30 21.76
N LEU A 123 18.62 -9.61 20.68
CA LEU A 123 19.34 -10.20 19.55
C LEU A 123 20.72 -10.73 19.94
N SER A 124 21.43 -10.09 20.89
CA SER A 124 22.75 -10.56 21.34
C SER A 124 22.72 -11.91 22.06
N VAL A 125 21.55 -12.33 22.57
CA VAL A 125 21.33 -13.63 23.22
C VAL A 125 20.39 -14.55 22.44
N ASP A 126 20.14 -14.23 21.17
CA ASP A 126 19.26 -14.98 20.27
C ASP A 126 17.80 -15.06 20.74
N TYR A 127 17.33 -14.06 21.49
CA TYR A 127 15.91 -13.91 21.85
C TYR A 127 15.17 -13.17 20.73
N VAL A 128 15.05 -13.84 19.59
CA VAL A 128 14.58 -13.25 18.33
C VAL A 128 13.12 -12.77 18.42
N LYS A 129 12.22 -13.52 19.08
CA LYS A 129 10.81 -13.13 19.23
C LYS A 129 10.65 -11.95 20.19
N THR A 130 11.49 -11.87 21.22
CA THR A 130 11.54 -10.72 22.13
C THR A 130 12.01 -9.47 21.41
N ALA A 131 13.05 -9.58 20.58
CA ALA A 131 13.52 -8.47 19.76
C ALA A 131 12.43 -7.98 18.80
N LEU A 132 11.70 -8.92 18.17
CA LEU A 132 10.62 -8.63 17.23
C LEU A 132 9.57 -7.69 17.84
N ILE A 133 9.12 -7.93 19.07
CA ILE A 133 8.13 -7.09 19.77
C ILE A 133 8.58 -5.63 19.82
N SER A 134 9.85 -5.37 20.16
CA SER A 134 10.37 -4.00 20.26
C SER A 134 10.58 -3.36 18.89
N LEU A 135 11.01 -4.13 17.89
CA LEU A 135 11.22 -3.65 16.52
C LEU A 135 9.89 -3.28 15.84
N GLU A 136 8.83 -4.05 16.03
CA GLU A 136 7.48 -3.72 15.52
C GLU A 136 6.99 -2.39 16.08
N LEU A 137 7.17 -2.16 17.39
CA LEU A 137 6.79 -0.90 18.04
C LEU A 137 7.61 0.30 17.55
N LEU A 138 8.93 0.12 17.38
CA LEU A 138 9.79 1.15 16.81
C LEU A 138 9.39 1.49 15.38
N PHE A 139 9.15 0.48 14.55
CA PHE A 139 8.75 0.66 13.17
C PHE A 139 7.41 1.38 13.04
N ASN A 140 6.42 1.02 13.86
CA ASN A 140 5.13 1.70 13.89
C ASN A 140 5.24 3.18 14.31
N LYS A 141 6.21 3.52 15.15
CA LYS A 141 6.39 4.87 15.70
C LYS A 141 7.28 5.78 14.84
N LEU A 142 8.42 5.27 14.38
CA LEU A 142 9.39 6.01 13.57
C LEU A 142 9.02 5.98 12.08
N GLY A 143 8.19 5.01 11.69
CA GLY A 143 7.80 4.77 10.31
C GLY A 143 8.95 4.22 9.47
N GLN A 144 8.70 4.17 8.17
CA GLN A 144 9.60 3.57 7.17
C GLN A 144 10.85 4.40 6.88
N ARG A 145 10.86 5.68 7.31
CA ARG A 145 12.00 6.58 7.13
C ARG A 145 13.22 6.17 7.94
N ASP A 146 13.05 5.41 9.02
CA ASP A 146 14.17 4.80 9.74
C ASP A 146 14.54 3.44 9.11
N MET A 147 15.33 3.54 8.04
CA MET A 147 15.84 2.39 7.27
C MET A 147 16.58 1.37 8.13
N ALA A 148 17.25 1.80 9.20
CA ALA A 148 18.00 0.90 10.07
C ALA A 148 17.06 -0.01 10.89
N THR A 149 15.99 0.57 11.43
CA THR A 149 14.95 -0.19 12.14
C THR A 149 14.15 -1.09 11.20
N ALA A 150 13.78 -0.58 10.02
CA ALA A 150 13.02 -1.35 9.03
C ALA A 150 13.79 -2.60 8.55
N ARG A 151 15.10 -2.46 8.26
CA ARG A 151 15.97 -3.60 7.92
C ARG A 151 16.07 -4.61 9.06
N LYS A 152 16.40 -4.14 10.27
CA LYS A 152 16.48 -5.00 11.47
C LYS A 152 15.17 -5.76 11.71
N LEU A 153 14.01 -5.12 11.50
CA LEU A 153 12.70 -5.76 11.62
C LEU A 153 12.50 -6.85 10.57
N ALA A 154 12.80 -6.57 9.30
CA ALA A 154 12.67 -7.54 8.21
C ALA A 154 13.60 -8.75 8.39
N ASP A 155 14.87 -8.52 8.75
CA ASP A 155 15.82 -9.57 9.12
C ASP A 155 15.29 -10.44 10.27
N THR A 156 14.69 -9.80 11.28
CA THR A 156 14.13 -10.49 12.44
C THR A 156 12.91 -11.33 12.05
N TYR A 157 12.04 -10.83 11.18
CA TYR A 157 10.91 -11.60 10.64
C TYR A 157 11.36 -12.84 9.86
N ALA A 158 12.41 -12.71 9.04
CA ALA A 158 12.99 -13.85 8.33
C ALA A 158 13.49 -14.92 9.32
N LYS A 159 14.21 -14.51 10.38
CA LYS A 159 14.72 -15.42 11.42
C LYS A 159 13.63 -16.11 12.24
N VAL A 160 12.50 -15.45 12.50
CA VAL A 160 11.35 -16.06 13.20
C VAL A 160 10.56 -17.02 12.26
N GLY A 161 10.99 -17.16 11.00
CA GLY A 161 10.33 -18.00 10.01
C GLY A 161 9.05 -17.35 9.48
N GLN A 162 8.97 -16.02 9.44
CA GLN A 162 7.88 -15.27 8.79
C GLN A 162 8.43 -14.53 7.56
N PRO A 163 8.98 -15.24 6.55
CA PRO A 163 9.64 -14.60 5.42
C PRO A 163 8.68 -13.76 4.56
N GLY A 164 7.36 -14.04 4.56
CA GLY A 164 6.38 -13.21 3.87
C GLY A 164 6.30 -11.77 4.41
N LYS A 165 6.32 -11.58 5.74
CA LYS A 165 6.34 -10.23 6.33
C LYS A 165 7.68 -9.52 6.12
N ALA A 166 8.77 -10.27 6.12
CA ALA A 166 10.08 -9.73 5.80
C ALA A 166 10.13 -9.24 4.33
N GLU A 167 9.56 -10.01 3.41
CA GLU A 167 9.47 -9.68 1.99
C GLU A 167 8.66 -8.41 1.75
N GLU A 168 7.50 -8.26 2.41
CA GLU A 168 6.69 -7.04 2.33
C GLU A 168 7.49 -5.77 2.69
N ILE A 169 8.27 -5.85 3.79
CA ILE A 169 9.09 -4.73 4.25
C ILE A 169 10.24 -4.46 3.26
N TYR A 170 10.99 -5.49 2.84
CA TYR A 170 12.08 -5.31 1.87
C TYR A 170 11.59 -4.81 0.51
N ALA A 171 10.46 -5.32 0.01
CA ALA A 171 9.85 -4.87 -1.25
C ALA A 171 9.44 -3.40 -1.18
N GLN A 172 9.04 -2.92 -0.01
CA GLN A 172 8.81 -1.51 0.19
C GLN A 172 10.10 -0.69 0.25
N LEU A 173 11.11 -1.14 1.00
CA LEU A 173 12.40 -0.44 1.11
C LEU A 173 13.10 -0.31 -0.25
N VAL A 174 13.02 -1.33 -1.11
CA VAL A 174 13.52 -1.32 -2.50
C VAL A 174 12.73 -0.35 -3.37
N ARG A 175 11.40 -0.26 -3.22
CA ARG A 175 10.58 0.72 -3.97
C ARG A 175 10.97 2.17 -3.65
N GLU A 176 11.28 2.45 -2.38
CA GLU A 176 11.69 3.78 -1.92
C GLU A 176 13.16 4.08 -2.27
N ASN A 177 14.00 3.04 -2.45
CA ASN A 177 15.43 3.16 -2.73
C ASN A 177 15.84 2.19 -3.86
N PRO A 178 15.40 2.40 -5.11
CA PRO A 178 15.59 1.46 -6.21
C PRO A 178 17.04 1.27 -6.67
N GLY A 179 17.99 2.05 -6.14
CA GLY A 179 19.42 1.93 -6.42
C GLY A 179 20.24 1.19 -5.35
N ASP A 180 19.63 0.78 -4.24
CA ASP A 180 20.34 0.10 -3.15
C ASP A 180 20.46 -1.40 -3.45
N LEU A 181 21.66 -1.82 -3.86
CA LEU A 181 21.97 -3.22 -4.20
C LEU A 181 21.86 -4.17 -3.02
N GLU A 182 22.12 -3.70 -1.79
CA GLU A 182 22.01 -4.54 -0.58
C GLU A 182 20.54 -4.84 -0.29
N LEU A 183 19.64 -3.87 -0.45
CA LEU A 183 18.20 -4.07 -0.27
C LEU A 183 17.61 -5.00 -1.33
N MET A 184 18.04 -4.86 -2.59
CA MET A 184 17.63 -5.77 -3.66
C MET A 184 18.09 -7.21 -3.42
N GLN A 185 19.33 -7.38 -2.93
CA GLN A 185 19.85 -8.69 -2.58
C GLN A 185 19.09 -9.29 -1.37
N ALA A 186 18.86 -8.51 -0.33
CA ALA A 186 18.10 -8.95 0.85
C ALA A 186 16.65 -9.34 0.49
N LEU A 187 15.98 -8.58 -0.39
CA LEU A 187 14.66 -8.94 -0.90
C LEU A 187 14.69 -10.29 -1.61
N LYS A 188 15.65 -10.49 -2.52
CA LYS A 188 15.81 -11.74 -3.26
C LYS A 188 16.02 -12.93 -2.33
N ASP A 189 16.87 -12.78 -1.32
CA ASP A 189 17.19 -13.85 -0.36
C ASP A 189 15.97 -14.23 0.49
N VAL A 190 15.17 -13.24 0.91
CA VAL A 190 13.94 -13.47 1.66
C VAL A 190 12.84 -14.10 0.79
N SER A 191 12.68 -13.65 -0.46
CA SER A 191 11.73 -14.27 -1.42
C SER A 191 12.11 -15.73 -1.71
N ALA A 192 13.41 -16.04 -1.80
CA ALA A 192 13.90 -17.41 -1.95
C ALA A 192 13.59 -18.24 -0.69
N SER A 193 13.85 -17.71 0.51
CA SER A 193 13.52 -18.37 1.78
C SER A 193 12.02 -18.66 1.92
N ARG A 194 11.15 -17.72 1.52
CA ARG A 194 9.70 -17.93 1.47
C ARG A 194 9.32 -19.10 0.57
N THR A 195 9.87 -19.13 -0.63
CA THR A 195 9.60 -20.19 -1.62
C THR A 195 10.07 -21.56 -1.11
N MET A 196 11.24 -21.63 -0.44
CA MET A 196 11.74 -22.89 0.16
C MET A 196 10.84 -23.39 1.31
N LYS A 197 10.34 -22.48 2.14
CA LYS A 197 9.45 -22.79 3.26
C LYS A 197 8.05 -23.21 2.80
N GLU A 198 7.49 -22.52 1.80
CA GLU A 198 6.19 -22.87 1.19
C GLU A 198 6.26 -24.14 0.33
N GLY A 199 7.44 -24.44 -0.24
CA GLY A 199 7.70 -25.62 -1.07
C GLY A 199 8.09 -26.91 -0.34
N GLY A 200 8.13 -26.93 0.99
CA GLY A 200 8.31 -28.16 1.79
C GLY A 200 9.71 -28.81 1.74
N TYR A 201 10.75 -28.10 1.30
CA TYR A 201 12.10 -28.66 1.15
C TYR A 201 12.82 -28.89 2.50
N GLU A 202 12.48 -28.14 3.55
CA GLU A 202 13.13 -28.25 4.86
C GLU A 202 12.82 -29.59 5.56
N THR A 203 11.61 -30.13 5.40
CA THR A 203 11.20 -31.41 6.01
C THR A 203 11.88 -32.64 5.38
N ALA A 204 12.36 -32.53 4.15
CA ALA A 204 13.05 -33.62 3.44
C ALA A 204 14.52 -33.77 3.86
N VAL A 205 15.15 -32.70 4.35
CA VAL A 205 16.56 -32.72 4.79
C VAL A 205 16.69 -33.24 6.22
N GLU A 206 15.70 -33.00 7.08
CA GLU A 206 15.73 -33.43 8.49
C GLU A 206 15.50 -34.93 8.69
N THR A 207 14.75 -35.59 7.81
CA THR A 207 14.33 -36.99 8.00
C THR A 207 15.26 -38.01 7.35
N ASN A 208 16.22 -37.56 6.53
CA ASN A 208 17.26 -38.36 5.89
C ASN A 208 16.75 -39.66 5.20
N ASP A 209 15.49 -39.68 4.79
CA ASP A 209 14.85 -40.82 4.13
C ASP A 209 14.67 -40.56 2.63
N PHE A 210 15.79 -40.62 1.92
CA PHE A 210 15.83 -40.52 0.46
C PHE A 210 15.18 -41.72 -0.27
N ARG A 211 14.71 -42.76 0.45
CA ARG A 211 14.07 -43.94 -0.13
C ARG A 211 12.54 -43.85 -0.12
N ALA A 212 11.94 -43.17 0.86
CA ALA A 212 10.54 -42.77 0.77
C ALA A 212 10.30 -41.87 -0.47
N ALA A 213 11.24 -40.94 -0.75
CA ALA A 213 11.20 -40.04 -1.89
C ALA A 213 11.31 -40.69 -3.29
N LEU A 214 11.72 -41.96 -3.39
CA LEU A 214 11.82 -42.68 -4.67
C LEU A 214 10.59 -43.52 -4.98
N LYS A 215 9.88 -44.01 -3.96
CA LYS A 215 8.62 -44.76 -4.12
C LYS A 215 7.42 -43.83 -4.21
N ASP A 216 7.47 -42.71 -3.47
CA ASP A 216 6.63 -41.55 -3.74
C ASP A 216 6.98 -40.87 -5.05
N ARG A 217 8.04 -41.20 -5.79
CA ARG A 217 8.29 -40.50 -7.07
C ARG A 217 7.33 -40.92 -8.17
N GLU A 218 6.98 -42.20 -8.25
CA GLU A 218 5.98 -42.68 -9.23
C GLU A 218 4.56 -42.46 -8.74
N GLU A 219 4.34 -42.55 -7.42
CA GLU A 219 3.04 -42.28 -6.81
C GLU A 219 2.78 -40.77 -6.68
N SER A 220 3.80 -39.93 -6.42
CA SER A 220 3.79 -38.48 -6.64
C SER A 220 3.72 -38.18 -8.13
N ASP A 221 4.49 -38.73 -9.06
CA ASP A 221 4.29 -38.37 -10.48
C ASP A 221 2.86 -38.67 -10.98
N ARG A 222 2.17 -39.66 -10.39
CA ARG A 222 0.74 -39.95 -10.64
C ARG A 222 -0.21 -39.06 -9.81
N LEU A 223 0.02 -38.89 -8.52
CA LEU A 223 -0.78 -38.07 -7.59
C LEU A 223 -0.51 -36.58 -7.70
N GLU A 224 0.63 -36.17 -8.23
CA GLU A 224 1.11 -34.87 -8.68
C GLU A 224 0.72 -34.69 -10.14
N LYS A 225 0.49 -35.72 -10.97
CA LYS A 225 -0.34 -35.52 -12.17
C LYS A 225 -1.80 -35.32 -11.80
N GLU A 226 -2.35 -36.07 -10.83
CA GLU A 226 -3.71 -35.88 -10.32
C GLU A 226 -3.84 -34.60 -9.47
N ASN A 227 -2.85 -34.19 -8.66
CA ASN A 227 -2.82 -32.96 -7.85
C ASN A 227 -2.28 -31.76 -8.63
N ARG A 228 -1.45 -31.92 -9.66
CA ARG A 228 -1.27 -30.88 -10.69
C ARG A 228 -2.38 -30.97 -11.75
N LEU A 229 -3.41 -31.76 -11.51
CA LEU A 229 -4.73 -31.60 -12.13
C LEU A 229 -5.80 -31.15 -11.12
N VAL A 230 -5.58 -31.24 -9.79
CA VAL A 230 -6.55 -30.93 -8.72
C VAL A 230 -6.16 -29.73 -7.84
N GLN A 231 -4.89 -29.40 -7.62
CA GLN A 231 -4.39 -28.19 -6.91
C GLN A 231 -4.04 -27.05 -7.87
N THR A 232 -3.57 -27.38 -9.07
CA THR A 232 -3.72 -26.47 -10.21
C THR A 232 -5.18 -26.44 -10.71
N ALA A 233 -6.05 -27.33 -10.19
CA ALA A 233 -7.51 -27.19 -10.19
C ALA A 233 -8.17 -26.90 -8.83
N ALA A 234 -7.48 -26.18 -7.92
CA ALA A 234 -8.13 -25.00 -7.34
C ALA A 234 -8.03 -23.85 -8.37
N SER A 235 -8.34 -24.18 -9.62
CA SER A 235 -8.41 -23.28 -10.75
C SER A 235 -9.47 -22.25 -10.39
N SER A 236 -9.34 -21.04 -10.92
CA SER A 236 -10.42 -20.04 -10.86
C SER A 236 -11.81 -20.68 -11.14
N ALA A 237 -11.87 -21.72 -11.98
CA ALA A 237 -13.05 -22.54 -12.23
C ALA A 237 -13.70 -23.20 -10.98
N GLY A 238 -12.92 -23.74 -10.03
CA GLY A 238 -13.45 -24.38 -8.83
C GLY A 238 -14.05 -23.37 -7.84
N ILE A 239 -13.40 -22.21 -7.69
CA ILE A 239 -13.92 -21.09 -6.90
C ILE A 239 -15.20 -20.54 -7.55
N ILE A 240 -15.20 -20.39 -8.88
CA ILE A 240 -16.38 -19.99 -9.65
C ILE A 240 -17.53 -20.98 -9.41
N ALA A 241 -17.31 -22.29 -9.51
CA ALA A 241 -18.36 -23.28 -9.32
C ALA A 241 -18.99 -23.25 -7.92
N ASP A 242 -18.18 -23.08 -6.86
CA ASP A 242 -18.68 -22.90 -5.48
C ASP A 242 -19.51 -21.60 -5.35
N LEU A 243 -19.04 -20.50 -5.94
CA LEU A 243 -19.78 -19.24 -5.95
C LEU A 243 -21.07 -19.31 -6.78
N GLU A 244 -21.08 -20.04 -7.89
CA GLU A 244 -22.27 -20.33 -8.69
C GLU A 244 -23.32 -21.09 -7.87
N ALA A 245 -22.90 -22.14 -7.15
CA ALA A 245 -23.79 -22.87 -6.25
C ALA A 245 -24.35 -21.97 -5.13
N LYS A 246 -23.51 -21.07 -4.58
CA LYS A 246 -23.93 -20.11 -3.54
C LYS A 246 -24.92 -19.08 -4.05
N VAL A 247 -24.73 -18.50 -5.24
CA VAL A 247 -25.72 -17.56 -5.79
C VAL A 247 -27.01 -18.25 -6.18
N GLN A 248 -26.98 -19.54 -6.55
CA GLN A 248 -28.20 -20.33 -6.79
C GLN A 248 -28.96 -20.63 -5.50
N ALA A 249 -28.26 -20.98 -4.42
CA ALA A 249 -28.88 -21.26 -3.11
C ALA A 249 -29.36 -19.98 -2.41
N GLU A 250 -28.60 -18.89 -2.52
CA GLU A 250 -28.86 -17.59 -1.89
C GLU A 250 -28.86 -16.45 -2.91
N PRO A 251 -29.85 -16.39 -3.84
CA PRO A 251 -29.86 -15.40 -4.92
C PRO A 251 -30.01 -13.96 -4.42
N ASN A 252 -30.56 -13.76 -3.22
CA ASN A 252 -30.72 -12.46 -2.57
C ASN A 252 -29.50 -12.05 -1.71
N ASN A 253 -28.34 -12.70 -1.90
CA ASN A 253 -27.11 -12.33 -1.21
C ASN A 253 -26.15 -11.58 -2.14
N MET A 254 -26.09 -10.25 -1.99
CA MET A 254 -25.26 -9.39 -2.83
C MET A 254 -23.76 -9.73 -2.77
N ARG A 255 -23.29 -10.31 -1.66
CA ARG A 255 -21.87 -10.66 -1.48
C ARG A 255 -21.44 -11.75 -2.45
N TRP A 256 -22.29 -12.75 -2.67
CA TRP A 256 -21.99 -13.87 -3.56
C TRP A 256 -21.99 -13.45 -5.02
N TRP A 257 -22.96 -12.64 -5.43
CA TRP A 257 -22.97 -12.07 -6.78
C TRP A 257 -21.75 -11.21 -7.07
N ARG A 258 -21.34 -10.36 -6.12
CA ARG A 258 -20.11 -9.56 -6.26
C ARG A 258 -18.86 -10.45 -6.37
N ALA A 259 -18.72 -11.40 -5.46
CA ALA A 259 -17.58 -12.32 -5.47
C ALA A 259 -17.52 -13.15 -6.76
N LEU A 260 -18.66 -13.64 -7.26
CA LEU A 260 -18.75 -14.39 -8.50
C LEU A 260 -18.30 -13.54 -9.70
N ALA A 261 -18.81 -12.31 -9.80
CA ALA A 261 -18.42 -11.38 -10.86
C ALA A 261 -16.93 -11.02 -10.81
N ASP A 262 -16.39 -10.78 -9.61
CA ASP A 262 -14.96 -10.53 -9.41
C ASP A 262 -14.14 -11.74 -9.88
N GLN A 263 -14.52 -12.97 -9.51
CA GLN A 263 -13.81 -14.19 -9.92
C GLN A 263 -13.88 -14.41 -11.43
N TYR A 264 -15.03 -14.17 -12.05
CA TYR A 264 -15.15 -14.19 -13.51
C TYR A 264 -14.25 -13.16 -14.19
N SER A 265 -14.15 -11.95 -13.64
CA SER A 265 -13.21 -10.93 -14.14
C SER A 265 -11.75 -11.38 -14.00
N HIS A 266 -11.37 -12.06 -12.91
CA HIS A 266 -10.01 -12.58 -12.74
C HIS A 266 -9.72 -13.72 -13.72
N ALA A 267 -10.72 -14.55 -14.01
CA ALA A 267 -10.66 -15.59 -15.04
C ALA A 267 -10.62 -15.05 -16.48
N LYS A 268 -10.75 -13.72 -16.67
CA LYS A 268 -10.95 -13.05 -17.96
C LYS A 268 -12.21 -13.49 -18.72
N ASP A 269 -13.15 -14.15 -18.05
CA ASP A 269 -14.48 -14.45 -18.59
C ASP A 269 -15.37 -13.20 -18.41
N TYR A 270 -15.07 -12.18 -19.21
CA TYR A 270 -15.69 -10.86 -19.08
C TYR A 270 -17.19 -10.89 -19.35
N ASP A 271 -17.68 -11.80 -20.20
CA ASP A 271 -19.10 -11.94 -20.49
C ASP A 271 -19.89 -12.43 -19.28
N LYS A 272 -19.39 -13.46 -18.58
CA LYS A 272 -20.03 -13.91 -17.33
C LYS A 272 -19.85 -12.92 -16.19
N ALA A 273 -18.71 -12.23 -16.13
CA ALA A 273 -18.50 -11.15 -15.15
C ALA A 273 -19.53 -10.03 -15.32
N LEU A 274 -19.78 -9.59 -16.56
CA LEU A 274 -20.79 -8.57 -16.87
C LEU A 274 -22.19 -9.05 -16.49
N ASN A 275 -22.57 -10.27 -16.87
CA ASN A 275 -23.87 -10.83 -16.52
C ASN A 275 -24.09 -10.87 -15.00
N ALA A 276 -23.08 -11.31 -14.24
CA ALA A 276 -23.16 -11.36 -12.79
C ALA A 276 -23.27 -9.96 -12.15
N TYR A 277 -22.52 -8.96 -12.63
CA TYR A 277 -22.65 -7.58 -12.14
C TYR A 277 -23.98 -6.92 -12.56
N GLU A 278 -24.48 -7.16 -13.78
CA GLU A 278 -25.78 -6.65 -14.22
C GLU A 278 -26.94 -7.31 -13.46
N THR A 279 -26.81 -8.59 -13.12
CA THR A 279 -27.76 -9.28 -12.24
C THR A 279 -27.72 -8.70 -10.84
N LEU A 280 -26.52 -8.43 -10.31
CA LEU A 280 -26.34 -7.72 -9.04
C LEU A 280 -26.99 -6.33 -9.05
N GLU A 281 -26.83 -5.56 -10.14
CA GLU A 281 -27.44 -4.23 -10.29
C GLU A 281 -28.97 -4.31 -10.30
N LYS A 282 -29.55 -5.31 -10.98
CA LYS A 282 -31.00 -5.55 -11.04
C LYS A 282 -31.60 -5.97 -9.70
N LEU A 283 -30.91 -6.86 -8.97
CA LEU A 283 -31.41 -7.39 -7.69
C LEU A 283 -31.23 -6.40 -6.53
N PHE A 284 -30.19 -5.56 -6.56
CA PHE A 284 -29.84 -4.63 -5.48
C PHE A 284 -29.58 -3.21 -6.01
N PRO A 285 -30.59 -2.55 -6.62
CA PRO A 285 -30.42 -1.22 -7.18
C PRO A 285 -29.97 -0.23 -6.10
N GLY A 286 -29.00 0.64 -6.44
CA GLY A 286 -28.52 1.70 -5.55
C GLY A 286 -27.72 1.25 -4.32
N THR A 287 -27.42 -0.05 -4.16
CA THR A 287 -26.74 -0.57 -2.96
C THR A 287 -25.22 -0.49 -3.05
N ASP A 288 -24.64 -0.58 -4.25
CA ASP A 288 -23.20 -0.47 -4.49
C ASP A 288 -22.90 0.74 -5.41
N PRO A 289 -22.53 1.90 -4.84
CA PRO A 289 -22.25 3.11 -5.62
C PRO A 289 -21.13 2.95 -6.64
N GLN A 290 -20.26 1.95 -6.48
CA GLN A 290 -19.13 1.69 -7.39
C GLN A 290 -19.47 0.66 -8.47
N LEU A 291 -20.63 0.00 -8.42
CA LEU A 291 -20.99 -1.09 -9.32
C LEU A 291 -21.01 -0.65 -10.78
N ALA A 292 -21.59 0.53 -11.06
CA ALA A 292 -21.62 1.06 -12.42
C ALA A 292 -20.20 1.27 -12.97
N MET A 293 -19.28 1.83 -12.17
CA MET A 293 -17.87 1.97 -12.55
C MET A 293 -17.19 0.61 -12.77
N ARG A 294 -17.51 -0.41 -11.98
CA ARG A 294 -16.97 -1.78 -12.19
C ARG A 294 -17.46 -2.36 -13.51
N ILE A 295 -18.75 -2.24 -13.82
CA ILE A 295 -19.32 -2.70 -15.10
C ILE A 295 -18.60 -2.03 -16.27
N ILE A 296 -18.40 -0.71 -16.21
CA ILE A 296 -17.66 0.05 -17.23
C ILE A 296 -16.23 -0.50 -17.38
N ASN A 297 -15.51 -0.67 -16.28
CA ASN A 297 -14.15 -1.21 -16.30
C ASN A 297 -14.08 -2.62 -16.90
N ILE A 298 -15.06 -3.49 -16.66
CA ILE A 298 -15.11 -4.82 -17.29
C ILE A 298 -15.34 -4.72 -18.80
N LYS A 299 -16.28 -3.87 -19.24
CA LYS A 299 -16.51 -3.64 -20.68
C LYS A 299 -15.23 -3.16 -21.37
N LEU A 300 -14.49 -2.23 -20.77
CA LEU A 300 -13.21 -1.75 -21.30
C LEU A 300 -12.12 -2.83 -21.30
N LYS A 301 -12.00 -3.62 -20.22
CA LYS A 301 -11.05 -4.74 -20.15
C LYS A 301 -11.29 -5.78 -21.24
N LYS A 302 -12.56 -6.05 -21.58
CA LYS A 302 -12.91 -6.97 -22.66
C LYS A 302 -12.33 -6.51 -24.00
N VAL A 303 -12.48 -5.23 -24.33
CA VAL A 303 -11.91 -4.66 -25.57
C VAL A 303 -10.39 -4.57 -25.51
N ASP A 304 -9.83 -4.22 -24.33
CA ASP A 304 -8.38 -4.18 -24.12
C ASP A 304 -7.73 -5.55 -24.32
N GLU A 305 -8.40 -6.65 -23.94
CA GLU A 305 -7.89 -7.99 -24.17
C GLU A 305 -7.92 -8.38 -25.66
N GLN A 306 -8.93 -7.94 -26.41
CA GLN A 306 -8.96 -8.11 -27.87
C GLN A 306 -7.83 -7.32 -28.54
N LEU A 307 -7.57 -6.09 -28.09
CA LEU A 307 -6.46 -5.27 -28.60
C LEU A 307 -5.09 -5.93 -28.36
N LYS A 308 -4.88 -6.59 -27.22
CA LYS A 308 -3.62 -7.29 -26.92
C LYS A 308 -3.35 -8.49 -27.82
N GLN A 309 -4.37 -9.09 -28.42
CA GLN A 309 -4.21 -10.22 -29.34
C GLN A 309 -3.73 -9.77 -30.72
N LEU A 310 -3.73 -8.45 -31.00
CA LEU A 310 -3.35 -7.88 -32.28
C LEU A 310 -1.94 -7.30 -32.22
N ASP A 311 -1.10 -7.68 -33.19
CA ASP A 311 0.20 -7.06 -33.39
C ASP A 311 0.05 -5.64 -34.00
N ALA A 312 0.49 -4.62 -33.25
CA ALA A 312 0.44 -3.22 -33.67
C ALA A 312 1.37 -2.89 -34.84
N ASN A 313 2.39 -3.71 -35.10
CA ASN A 313 3.33 -3.50 -36.21
C ASN A 313 2.89 -4.19 -37.50
N ASN A 314 1.84 -5.02 -37.45
CA ASN A 314 1.30 -5.69 -38.63
C ASN A 314 0.27 -4.79 -39.32
N PRO A 315 0.52 -4.30 -40.55
CA PRO A 315 -0.44 -3.46 -41.28
C PRO A 315 -1.80 -4.14 -41.48
N ALA A 316 -1.86 -5.47 -41.53
CA ALA A 316 -3.13 -6.20 -41.64
C ALA A 316 -4.02 -6.06 -40.41
N HIS A 317 -3.46 -5.78 -39.23
CA HIS A 317 -4.22 -5.54 -38.01
C HIS A 317 -4.55 -4.06 -37.79
N ALA A 318 -3.98 -3.14 -38.57
CA ALA A 318 -4.10 -1.70 -38.32
C ALA A 318 -5.57 -1.21 -38.34
N GLU A 319 -6.36 -1.69 -39.31
CA GLU A 319 -7.79 -1.35 -39.41
C GLU A 319 -8.58 -1.91 -38.23
N GLN A 320 -8.33 -3.17 -37.85
CA GLN A 320 -9.00 -3.80 -36.71
C GLN A 320 -8.64 -3.12 -35.38
N ILE A 321 -7.37 -2.76 -35.19
CA ILE A 321 -6.91 -2.00 -34.01
C ILE A 321 -7.60 -0.63 -33.96
N ALA A 322 -7.69 0.07 -35.10
CA ALA A 322 -8.38 1.36 -35.16
C ALA A 322 -9.88 1.22 -34.83
N ALA A 323 -10.54 0.19 -35.36
CA ALA A 323 -11.94 -0.12 -35.06
C ALA A 323 -12.16 -0.42 -33.57
N LEU A 324 -11.35 -1.29 -32.97
CA LEU A 324 -11.46 -1.62 -31.53
C LEU A 324 -11.13 -0.43 -30.62
N LYS A 325 -10.16 0.41 -30.98
CA LYS A 325 -9.87 1.66 -30.23
C LYS A 325 -11.05 2.62 -30.29
N LYS A 326 -11.72 2.72 -31.44
CA LYS A 326 -12.93 3.53 -31.62
C LYS A 326 -14.09 2.96 -30.80
N GLU A 327 -14.34 1.66 -30.89
CA GLU A 327 -15.37 0.96 -30.09
C GLU A 327 -15.13 1.16 -28.59
N ARG A 328 -13.89 0.97 -28.12
CA ARG A 328 -13.50 1.20 -26.72
C ARG A 328 -13.85 2.61 -26.26
N ALA A 329 -13.53 3.62 -27.07
CA ALA A 329 -13.80 5.02 -26.76
C ALA A 329 -15.30 5.34 -26.77
N GLU A 330 -16.08 4.71 -27.66
CA GLU A 330 -17.54 4.83 -27.73
C GLU A 330 -18.21 4.20 -26.51
N ILE A 331 -17.80 3.00 -26.10
CA ILE A 331 -18.27 2.32 -24.88
C ILE A 331 -17.97 3.16 -23.64
N GLU A 332 -16.72 3.61 -23.48
CA GLU A 332 -16.30 4.41 -22.34
C GLU A 332 -17.16 5.68 -22.23
N LEU A 333 -17.42 6.33 -23.36
CA LEU A 333 -18.19 7.56 -23.40
C LEU A 333 -19.68 7.33 -23.13
N SER A 334 -20.31 6.35 -23.79
CA SER A 334 -21.74 6.09 -23.63
C SER A 334 -22.10 5.68 -22.21
N GLU A 335 -21.26 4.87 -21.57
CA GLU A 335 -21.53 4.43 -20.21
C GLU A 335 -21.27 5.54 -19.18
N MET A 336 -20.29 6.42 -19.41
CA MET A 336 -20.05 7.59 -18.57
C MET A 336 -21.15 8.64 -18.73
N GLU A 337 -21.69 8.82 -19.95
CA GLU A 337 -22.89 9.62 -20.19
C GLU A 337 -24.06 9.07 -19.35
N ARG A 338 -24.33 7.75 -19.43
CA ARG A 338 -25.37 7.08 -18.62
C ARG A 338 -25.15 7.25 -17.11
N LEU A 339 -23.91 7.11 -16.65
CA LEU A 339 -23.56 7.25 -15.23
C LEU A 339 -23.77 8.69 -14.73
N SER A 340 -23.39 9.67 -15.54
CA SER A 340 -23.60 11.09 -15.21
C SER A 340 -25.08 11.47 -15.25
N GLU A 341 -25.88 10.89 -16.14
CA GLU A 341 -27.33 11.09 -16.18
C GLU A 341 -28.03 10.48 -14.96
N ALA A 342 -27.58 9.31 -14.51
CA ALA A 342 -28.08 8.68 -13.30
C ALA A 342 -27.70 9.45 -12.02
N ASN A 343 -26.55 10.12 -12.02
CA ASN A 343 -26.04 10.90 -10.88
C ASN A 343 -25.63 12.34 -11.29
N PRO A 344 -26.57 13.24 -11.62
CA PRO A 344 -26.26 14.57 -12.15
C PRO A 344 -25.50 15.50 -11.20
N THR A 345 -25.48 15.18 -9.91
CA THR A 345 -24.84 15.96 -8.85
C THR A 345 -23.41 15.49 -8.54
N ASP A 346 -22.98 14.35 -9.10
CA ASP A 346 -21.63 13.85 -8.91
C ASP A 346 -20.64 14.64 -9.79
N MET A 347 -20.00 15.63 -9.17
CA MET A 347 -19.03 16.51 -9.84
C MET A 347 -17.75 15.78 -10.26
N VAL A 348 -17.43 14.65 -9.63
CA VAL A 348 -16.26 13.84 -10.02
C VAL A 348 -16.56 13.11 -11.32
N VAL A 349 -17.71 12.43 -11.40
CA VAL A 349 -18.18 11.79 -12.63
C VAL A 349 -18.34 12.79 -13.77
N LEU A 350 -18.92 13.96 -13.50
CA LEU A 350 -19.07 15.01 -14.51
C LEU A 350 -17.71 15.51 -15.03
N PHE A 351 -16.71 15.63 -14.15
CA PHE A 351 -15.35 16.01 -14.55
C PHE A 351 -14.70 14.94 -15.42
N ASP A 352 -14.80 13.67 -15.02
CA ASP A 352 -14.23 12.54 -15.76
C ASP A 352 -14.89 12.40 -17.14
N LEU A 353 -16.21 12.61 -17.22
CA LEU A 353 -16.94 12.70 -18.49
C LEU A 353 -16.48 13.90 -19.34
N GLY A 354 -16.20 15.05 -18.73
CA GLY A 354 -15.59 16.21 -19.40
C GLY A 354 -14.24 15.89 -20.04
N SER A 355 -13.39 15.16 -19.32
CA SER A 355 -12.08 14.69 -19.82
C SER A 355 -12.25 13.74 -21.00
N LEU A 356 -13.22 12.82 -20.93
CA LEU A 356 -13.55 11.94 -22.04
C LEU A 356 -14.09 12.69 -23.25
N TYR A 357 -14.94 13.70 -23.06
CA TYR A 357 -15.38 14.57 -24.15
C TYR A 357 -14.20 15.28 -24.82
N PHE A 358 -13.25 15.78 -24.04
CA PHE A 358 -12.06 16.44 -24.56
C PHE A 358 -11.19 15.48 -25.39
N LYS A 359 -10.90 14.29 -24.85
CA LYS A 359 -10.12 13.24 -25.54
C LYS A 359 -10.77 12.79 -26.85
N ASN A 360 -12.10 12.73 -26.90
CA ASN A 360 -12.88 12.36 -28.08
C ASN A 360 -13.18 13.55 -29.02
N GLY A 361 -12.59 14.72 -28.80
CA GLY A 361 -12.79 15.90 -29.65
C GLY A 361 -14.18 16.52 -29.55
N LYS A 362 -15.04 16.09 -28.62
CA LYS A 362 -16.36 16.70 -28.33
C LYS A 362 -16.18 17.97 -27.48
N ILE A 363 -15.40 18.92 -27.99
CA ILE A 363 -14.89 20.09 -27.23
C ILE A 363 -16.02 20.93 -26.61
N SER A 364 -17.13 21.14 -27.32
CA SER A 364 -18.26 21.91 -26.78
C SER A 364 -18.90 21.26 -25.55
N LYS A 365 -19.04 19.92 -25.54
CA LYS A 365 -19.55 19.17 -24.38
C LYS A 365 -18.54 19.19 -23.22
N ALA A 366 -17.25 19.08 -23.54
CA ALA A 366 -16.17 19.16 -22.55
C ALA A 366 -16.19 20.51 -21.82
N ILE A 367 -16.32 21.62 -22.55
CA ILE A 367 -16.43 22.97 -21.95
C ILE A 367 -17.61 23.05 -20.98
N GLN A 368 -18.79 22.54 -21.37
CA GLN A 368 -19.96 22.56 -20.49
C GLN A 368 -19.76 21.79 -19.19
N ALA A 369 -19.11 20.61 -19.28
CA ALA A 369 -18.78 19.81 -18.11
C ALA A 369 -17.80 20.56 -17.19
N PHE A 370 -16.68 21.05 -17.74
CA PHE A 370 -15.67 21.74 -16.95
C PHE A 370 -16.14 23.08 -16.37
N GLN A 371 -17.05 23.77 -17.06
CA GLN A 371 -17.67 24.99 -16.53
C GLN A 371 -18.50 24.72 -15.27
N LYS A 372 -19.11 23.54 -15.15
CA LYS A 372 -19.85 23.13 -13.95
C LYS A 372 -18.90 22.67 -12.85
N THR A 373 -17.80 22.00 -13.19
CA THR A 373 -16.88 21.41 -12.20
C THR A 373 -15.81 22.37 -11.69
N GLN A 374 -15.57 23.51 -12.36
CA GLN A 374 -14.58 24.51 -11.92
C GLN A 374 -14.87 25.14 -10.54
N THR A 375 -16.09 25.00 -10.02
CA THR A 375 -16.46 25.50 -8.68
C THR A 375 -16.23 24.46 -7.58
N TYR A 376 -15.95 23.20 -7.94
CA TYR A 376 -15.75 22.12 -6.99
C TYR A 376 -14.29 22.09 -6.51
N PRO A 377 -14.01 22.23 -5.19
CA PRO A 377 -12.63 22.41 -4.68
C PRO A 377 -11.63 21.34 -5.16
N GLY A 378 -12.04 20.07 -5.18
CA GLY A 378 -11.17 18.96 -5.61
C GLY A 378 -10.94 18.85 -7.12
N LYS A 379 -11.67 19.63 -7.94
CA LYS A 379 -11.56 19.61 -9.41
C LYS A 379 -11.39 21.00 -10.02
N LYS A 380 -11.28 22.06 -9.21
CA LYS A 380 -11.19 23.46 -9.68
C LYS A 380 -9.99 23.69 -10.60
N VAL A 381 -8.77 23.42 -10.13
CA VAL A 381 -7.55 23.62 -10.92
C VAL A 381 -7.51 22.72 -12.18
N PRO A 382 -7.77 21.40 -12.08
CA PRO A 382 -7.86 20.56 -13.28
C PRO A 382 -8.93 21.00 -14.28
N SER A 383 -10.10 21.46 -13.81
CA SER A 383 -11.18 21.94 -14.69
C SER A 383 -10.77 23.21 -15.44
N LEU A 384 -10.12 24.15 -14.76
CA LEU A 384 -9.59 25.37 -15.39
C LEU A 384 -8.49 25.04 -16.41
N CYS A 385 -7.61 24.09 -16.10
CA CYS A 385 -6.61 23.59 -17.03
C CYS A 385 -7.26 23.02 -18.30
N TYR A 386 -8.23 22.12 -18.16
CA TYR A 386 -8.92 21.56 -19.31
C TYR A 386 -9.77 22.58 -20.07
N LEU A 387 -10.37 23.57 -19.40
CA LEU A 387 -11.04 24.69 -20.07
C LEU A 387 -10.04 25.47 -20.94
N GLY A 388 -8.85 25.76 -20.41
CA GLY A 388 -7.78 26.39 -21.17
C GLY A 388 -7.44 25.61 -22.45
N GLN A 389 -7.26 24.30 -22.32
CA GLN A 389 -6.96 23.43 -23.45
C GLN A 389 -8.12 23.36 -24.46
N CYS A 390 -9.37 23.32 -23.97
CA CYS A 390 -10.56 23.35 -24.83
C CYS A 390 -10.63 24.65 -25.64
N PHE A 391 -10.38 25.79 -25.00
CA PHE A 391 -10.37 27.10 -25.67
C PHE A 391 -9.21 27.21 -26.67
N ALA A 392 -8.02 26.73 -26.31
CA ALA A 392 -6.86 26.68 -27.20
C ALA A 392 -7.14 25.82 -28.45
N LYS A 393 -7.77 24.63 -28.29
CA LYS A 393 -8.21 23.80 -29.42
C LYS A 393 -9.23 24.49 -30.33
N ARG A 394 -10.00 25.45 -29.82
CA ARG A 394 -10.93 26.28 -30.59
C ARG A 394 -10.31 27.59 -31.10
N LYS A 395 -9.00 27.78 -30.92
CA LYS A 395 -8.25 29.02 -31.23
C LYS A 395 -8.76 30.26 -30.49
N MET A 396 -9.46 30.06 -29.37
CA MET A 396 -9.93 31.12 -28.48
C MET A 396 -8.86 31.41 -27.43
N TYR A 397 -7.71 31.89 -27.90
CA TYR A 397 -6.50 31.96 -27.06
C TYR A 397 -6.63 32.93 -25.88
N ASP A 398 -7.41 34.00 -26.02
CA ASP A 398 -7.67 34.95 -24.92
C ASP A 398 -8.42 34.27 -23.76
N LEU A 399 -9.39 33.40 -24.06
CA LEU A 399 -10.09 32.60 -23.07
C LEU A 399 -9.19 31.52 -22.48
N ALA A 400 -8.31 30.93 -23.30
CA ALA A 400 -7.35 29.93 -22.85
C ALA A 400 -6.37 30.51 -21.82
N VAL A 401 -5.75 31.65 -22.15
CA VAL A 401 -4.87 32.41 -21.25
C VAL A 401 -5.58 32.70 -19.94
N ARG A 402 -6.79 33.28 -19.98
CA ARG A 402 -7.57 33.56 -18.75
C ARG A 402 -7.81 32.31 -17.89
N ALA A 403 -8.16 31.19 -18.51
CA ALA A 403 -8.40 29.95 -17.79
C ALA A 403 -7.13 29.43 -17.10
N TYR A 404 -5.98 29.45 -17.79
CA TYR A 404 -4.69 29.04 -17.22
C TYR A 404 -4.23 29.99 -16.12
N THR A 405 -4.34 31.32 -16.31
CA THR A 405 -4.01 32.30 -15.27
C THR A 405 -4.85 32.11 -14.02
N ASN A 406 -6.16 31.86 -14.17
CA ASN A 406 -7.04 31.56 -13.04
C ASN A 406 -6.64 30.26 -12.33
N ALA A 407 -6.22 29.23 -13.07
CA ALA A 407 -5.72 27.98 -12.49
C ALA A 407 -4.42 28.20 -11.70
N LEU A 408 -3.50 29.00 -12.23
CA LEU A 408 -2.23 29.35 -11.61
C LEU A 408 -2.40 30.15 -10.31
N ALA A 409 -3.41 31.02 -10.25
CA ALA A 409 -3.73 31.81 -9.06
C ALA A 409 -4.12 30.94 -7.83
N GLU A 410 -4.55 29.70 -8.05
CA GLU A 410 -4.87 28.74 -6.99
C GLU A 410 -3.65 27.94 -6.50
N LYS A 411 -2.46 28.12 -7.13
CA LYS A 411 -1.27 27.30 -6.90
C LYS A 411 -0.14 28.10 -6.25
N ASN A 412 0.18 27.76 -5.00
CA ASN A 412 1.26 28.40 -4.23
C ASN A 412 2.64 27.74 -4.45
N SER A 413 2.69 26.42 -4.65
CA SER A 413 3.92 25.66 -4.86
C SER A 413 4.21 25.42 -6.33
N MET A 414 5.50 25.38 -6.69
CA MET A 414 5.98 24.98 -8.02
C MET A 414 6.00 23.45 -8.13
N ASP A 415 4.81 22.85 -8.24
CA ASP A 415 4.62 21.41 -8.46
C ASP A 415 4.45 21.08 -9.96
N ASP A 416 4.35 19.79 -10.31
CA ASP A 416 4.22 19.34 -11.70
C ASP A 416 2.94 19.87 -12.38
N GLU A 417 1.86 20.07 -11.63
CA GLU A 417 0.61 20.65 -12.14
C GLU A 417 0.79 22.14 -12.47
N LYS A 418 1.51 22.89 -11.64
CA LYS A 418 1.86 24.29 -11.90
C LYS A 418 2.81 24.42 -13.10
N LYS A 419 3.83 23.55 -13.22
CA LYS A 419 4.71 23.49 -14.41
C LYS A 419 3.90 23.24 -15.69
N GLU A 420 2.96 22.30 -15.66
CA GLU A 420 2.08 22.01 -16.82
C GLU A 420 1.25 23.24 -17.22
N LEU A 421 0.66 23.94 -16.25
CA LEU A 421 -0.13 25.15 -16.51
C LEU A 421 0.72 26.28 -17.11
N ILE A 422 1.91 26.53 -16.59
CA ILE A 422 2.84 27.54 -17.11
C ILE A 422 3.26 27.17 -18.54
N TYR A 423 3.56 25.89 -18.77
CA TYR A 423 3.94 25.39 -20.09
C TYR A 423 2.82 25.57 -21.12
N LEU A 424 1.60 25.15 -20.79
CA LEU A 424 0.43 25.33 -21.66
C LEU A 424 0.10 26.81 -21.91
N LEU A 425 0.35 27.68 -20.92
CA LEU A 425 0.20 29.12 -21.07
C LEU A 425 1.27 29.68 -22.03
N GLY A 426 2.53 29.25 -21.90
CA GLY A 426 3.62 29.58 -22.83
C GLY A 426 3.28 29.21 -24.27
N LEU A 427 2.91 27.96 -24.51
CA LEU A 427 2.46 27.49 -25.83
C LEU A 427 1.27 28.31 -26.37
N THR A 428 0.34 28.69 -25.50
CA THR A 428 -0.81 29.50 -25.92
C THR A 428 -0.37 30.90 -26.36
N TYR A 429 0.59 31.52 -25.67
CA TYR A 429 1.16 32.80 -26.08
C TYR A 429 1.92 32.70 -27.41
N GLU A 430 2.64 31.60 -27.67
CA GLU A 430 3.26 31.37 -28.98
C GLU A 430 2.21 31.28 -30.08
N MET A 431 1.12 30.54 -29.86
CA MET A 431 0.01 30.44 -30.80
C MET A 431 -0.71 31.78 -31.04
N MET A 432 -0.56 32.75 -30.13
CA MET A 432 -1.01 34.14 -30.29
C MET A 432 0.02 35.03 -31.00
N GLY A 433 1.22 34.54 -31.29
CA GLY A 433 2.33 35.33 -31.83
C GLY A 433 3.03 36.22 -30.80
N LYS A 434 2.76 36.03 -29.50
CA LYS A 434 3.34 36.82 -28.42
C LYS A 434 4.61 36.16 -27.89
N LYS A 435 5.68 36.21 -28.69
CA LYS A 435 6.95 35.51 -28.41
C LYS A 435 7.56 35.90 -27.05
N GLU A 436 7.51 37.18 -26.69
CA GLU A 436 8.01 37.68 -25.39
C GLU A 436 7.21 37.15 -24.19
N ASP A 437 5.87 37.12 -24.29
CA ASP A 437 5.04 36.58 -23.21
C ASP A 437 5.28 35.07 -23.03
N ALA A 438 5.44 34.34 -24.15
CA ALA A 438 5.70 32.91 -24.15
C ALA A 438 7.03 32.56 -23.49
N ILE A 439 8.13 33.19 -23.92
CA ILE A 439 9.46 32.91 -23.37
C ILE A 439 9.52 33.23 -21.87
N ASN A 440 8.82 34.27 -21.42
CA ASN A 440 8.74 34.60 -20.00
C ASN A 440 8.08 33.48 -19.20
N GLN A 441 7.11 32.76 -19.76
CA GLN A 441 6.53 31.58 -19.09
C GLN A 441 7.51 30.41 -19.07
N PHE A 442 8.17 30.10 -20.19
CA PHE A 442 9.12 28.99 -20.27
C PHE A 442 10.31 29.17 -19.34
N LYS A 443 10.83 30.39 -19.19
CA LYS A 443 11.90 30.72 -18.24
C LYS A 443 11.55 30.36 -16.80
N LEU A 444 10.30 30.58 -16.37
CA LEU A 444 9.86 30.21 -15.01
C LEU A 444 10.02 28.71 -14.74
N ILE A 445 9.83 27.86 -15.76
CA ILE A 445 10.05 26.42 -15.64
C ILE A 445 11.54 26.10 -15.72
N TYR A 446 12.24 26.71 -16.67
CA TYR A 446 13.67 26.49 -16.91
C TYR A 446 14.52 26.77 -15.65
N GLU A 447 14.20 27.82 -14.89
CA GLU A 447 14.90 28.19 -13.64
C GLU A 447 14.81 27.11 -12.54
N VAL A 448 13.79 26.25 -12.58
CA VAL A 448 13.54 25.23 -11.55
C VAL A 448 13.74 23.80 -12.05
N ASP A 449 13.52 23.55 -13.34
CA ASP A 449 13.53 22.22 -13.96
C ASP A 449 13.84 22.34 -15.47
N ILE A 450 15.12 22.37 -15.80
CA ILE A 450 15.62 22.40 -17.19
C ILE A 450 15.19 21.18 -18.02
N GLY A 451 14.91 20.04 -17.37
CA GLY A 451 14.53 18.80 -18.04
C GLY A 451 13.03 18.67 -18.34
N TYR A 452 12.24 19.69 -18.04
CA TYR A 452 10.80 19.64 -18.22
C TYR A 452 10.39 19.80 -19.69
N LYS A 453 10.04 18.68 -20.33
CA LYS A 453 9.62 18.63 -21.75
C LYS A 453 10.67 19.27 -22.68
N ASP A 454 10.22 20.10 -23.62
CA ASP A 454 10.99 20.86 -24.60
C ASP A 454 11.28 22.31 -24.14
N VAL A 455 11.08 22.64 -22.86
CA VAL A 455 11.26 24.02 -22.34
C VAL A 455 12.68 24.57 -22.62
N ALA A 456 13.71 23.73 -22.47
CA ALA A 456 15.09 24.13 -22.76
C ALA A 456 15.26 24.54 -24.24
N GLU A 457 14.67 23.79 -25.17
CA GLU A 457 14.75 24.09 -26.61
C GLU A 457 14.12 25.45 -26.94
N HIS A 458 12.97 25.77 -26.32
CA HIS A 458 12.32 27.08 -26.49
C HIS A 458 13.16 28.24 -25.95
N VAL A 459 13.84 28.02 -24.81
CA VAL A 459 14.65 29.07 -24.16
C VAL A 459 15.96 29.31 -24.89
N ASP A 460 16.68 28.25 -25.24
CA ASP A 460 17.97 28.34 -25.94
C ASP A 460 17.77 28.99 -27.33
N ALA A 461 16.77 28.54 -28.10
CA ALA A 461 16.45 29.13 -29.40
C ALA A 461 16.13 30.64 -29.32
N TYR A 462 15.50 31.10 -28.23
CA TYR A 462 15.24 32.53 -28.04
C TYR A 462 16.52 33.34 -27.81
N TYR A 463 17.51 32.80 -27.08
CA TYR A 463 18.78 33.51 -26.87
C TYR A 463 19.65 33.47 -28.13
N ASP A 464 19.70 32.35 -28.84
CA ASP A 464 20.45 32.19 -30.09
C ASP A 464 19.94 33.14 -31.21
N GLU A 465 18.64 33.41 -31.28
CA GLU A 465 18.07 34.35 -32.26
C GLU A 465 18.33 35.83 -31.94
N ASN A 466 18.71 36.15 -30.70
CA ASN A 466 18.92 37.52 -30.22
C ASN A 466 20.40 37.87 -29.96
N GLU A 467 21.32 36.94 -30.24
CA GLU A 467 22.77 37.20 -30.40
C GLU A 467 23.09 37.65 -31.84
#